data_AF-A0A2M7YUF9-F1
#
_entry.id   AF-A0A2M7YUF9-F1
#
_cell.length_a   1.000
_cell.length_b   1.000
_cell.length_c   1.000
_cell.angle_alpha   90.00
_cell.angle_beta   90.00
_cell.angle_gamma   90.00
#
_symmetry.space_group_name_H-M   'P 1'
#
loop_
_entity.id
_entity.type
_entity.pdbx_description
1 polymer ?
#
loop_
_entity_poly.entity_id
_entity_poly.type
_entity_poly.pdbx_seq_one_letter_code
_entity_poly.pdbx_strand_id
1 'polypeptide(L)'
;MWFFKGILFLILLFVLAYFFITNSGQAVDLHFFGKLYPAISVYWVVVVSYLLGFLTSFLVAAFREFRLHRQHRGLRKEIEAKDREIAELRTLPLRNSTGDKPETDDDA
;
A
#
# COMPACT_ATOMS: atom_id res chain seq x y z
N MET A 1 18.96 -4.13 -7.92
CA MET A 1 20.15 -4.78 -7.33
C MET A 1 20.35 -4.26 -5.91
N TRP A 2 20.25 -5.15 -4.91
CA TRP A 2 20.27 -4.78 -3.49
C TRP A 2 21.61 -4.15 -3.05
N PHE A 3 22.73 -4.61 -3.64
CA PHE A 3 24.07 -4.05 -3.43
C PHE A 3 24.18 -2.56 -3.77
N PHE A 4 23.70 -2.13 -4.94
CA PHE A 4 23.75 -0.72 -5.35
C PHE A 4 22.94 0.18 -4.41
N LYS A 5 21.78 -0.31 -3.94
CA LYS A 5 20.98 0.40 -2.93
C LYS A 5 21.73 0.52 -1.60
N GLY A 6 22.43 -0.54 -1.19
CA GLY A 6 23.28 -0.53 0.01
C GLY A 6 24.42 0.48 -0.08
N ILE A 7 25.17 0.48 -1.20
CA ILE A 7 26.26 1.43 -1.43
C ILE A 7 25.74 2.88 -1.46
N LEU A 8 24.63 3.13 -2.16
CA LEU A 8 24.02 4.45 -2.21
C LEU A 8 23.59 4.93 -0.81
N PHE A 9 23.00 4.05 -0.01
CA PHE A 9 22.60 4.35 1.37
C PHE A 9 23.82 4.64 2.26
N LEU A 10 24.91 3.88 2.10
CA LEU A 10 26.14 4.12 2.84
C LEU A 10 26.76 5.48 2.48
N ILE A 11 26.81 5.83 1.20
CA ILE A 11 27.28 7.15 0.75
C ILE A 11 26.42 8.25 1.35
N LEU A 12 25.10 8.11 1.28
CA LEU A 12 24.15 9.08 1.85
C LEU A 12 24.40 9.27 3.36
N LEU A 13 24.61 8.17 4.10
CA LEU A 13 24.91 8.22 5.53
C LEU A 13 26.18 9.01 5.83
N PHE A 14 27.27 8.75 5.08
CA PHE A 14 28.53 9.48 5.24
C PHE A 14 28.39 10.96 4.91
N VAL A 15 27.68 11.30 3.84
CA VAL A 15 27.40 12.70 3.45
C VAL A 15 26.61 13.41 4.55
N LEU A 16 25.56 12.78 5.10
CA LEU A 16 24.78 13.36 6.20
C LEU A 16 25.64 13.55 7.45
N ALA A 17 26.41 12.54 7.86
CA ALA A 17 27.27 12.63 9.02
C ALA A 17 28.31 13.76 8.87
N TYR A 18 28.97 13.83 7.72
CA TYR A 18 29.91 14.90 7.40
C TYR A 18 29.25 16.28 7.45
N PHE A 19 28.06 16.41 6.86
CA PHE A 19 27.27 17.64 6.91
C PHE A 19 26.98 18.07 8.35
N PHE A 20 26.48 17.17 9.19
CA PHE A 20 26.16 17.49 10.58
C PHE A 20 27.38 17.87 11.41
N ILE A 21 28.52 17.19 11.21
CA ILE A 21 29.77 17.51 11.93
C ILE A 21 30.26 18.90 11.53
N THR A 22 30.36 19.17 10.22
CA THR A 22 30.88 20.44 9.69
C THR A 22 29.96 21.63 9.98
N ASN A 23 28.66 21.40 10.10
CA ASN A 23 27.65 22.45 10.35
C ASN A 23 27.18 22.50 11.82
N SER A 24 27.79 21.71 12.72
CA SER A 24 27.33 21.57 14.12
C SER A 24 27.31 22.88 14.90
N GLY A 25 28.27 23.77 14.65
CA GLY A 25 28.35 25.10 15.27
C GLY A 25 27.60 26.20 14.53
N GLN A 26 26.94 25.90 13.40
CA GLN A 26 26.24 26.89 12.60
C GLN A 26 24.80 27.07 13.08
N ALA A 27 24.40 28.33 13.13
CA ALA A 27 23.05 28.76 13.47
C ALA A 27 22.46 29.59 12.34
N VAL A 28 21.14 29.51 12.18
CA VAL A 28 20.37 30.23 11.16
C VAL A 28 19.19 30.94 11.80
N ASP A 29 18.83 32.07 11.21
CA ASP A 29 17.66 32.85 11.61
C ASP A 29 16.44 32.37 10.82
N LEU A 30 15.51 31.72 11.50
CA LEU A 30 14.34 31.14 10.87
C LEU A 30 13.18 32.14 10.89
N HIS A 31 12.73 32.52 9.70
CA HIS A 31 11.51 33.31 9.54
C HIS A 31 10.35 32.36 9.27
N PHE A 32 9.47 32.20 10.25
CA PHE A 32 8.35 31.26 10.18
C PHE A 32 7.04 31.95 10.53
N PHE A 33 6.09 31.99 9.58
CA PHE A 33 4.78 32.65 9.73
C PHE A 33 4.86 34.07 10.32
N GLY A 34 5.76 34.90 9.79
CA GLY A 34 5.96 36.28 10.23
C GLY A 34 6.66 36.45 11.58
N LYS A 35 7.09 35.36 12.22
CA LYS A 35 7.91 35.38 13.43
C LYS A 35 9.37 35.08 13.11
N LEU A 36 10.27 35.84 13.72
CA LEU A 36 11.71 35.60 13.66
C LEU A 36 12.13 34.73 14.83
N TYR A 37 12.79 33.62 14.54
CA TYR A 37 13.45 32.77 15.52
C TYR A 37 14.95 32.80 15.25
N PRO A 38 15.70 33.66 15.97
CA PRO A 38 17.11 33.84 15.70
C PRO A 38 17.96 32.68 16.24
N ALA A 39 19.12 32.48 15.63
CA ALA A 39 20.18 31.58 16.11
C ALA A 39 19.74 30.12 16.37
N ILE A 40 18.83 29.58 15.55
CA ILE A 40 18.48 28.15 15.62
C ILE A 40 19.61 27.34 14.98
N SER A 41 20.14 26.34 15.70
CA SER A 41 21.13 25.43 15.13
C SER A 41 20.58 24.71 13.88
N VAL A 42 21.39 24.68 12.83
CA VAL A 42 21.03 24.04 11.53
C VAL A 42 20.58 22.59 11.73
N TYR A 43 21.18 21.88 12.68
CA TYR A 43 20.80 20.51 13.01
C TYR A 43 19.30 20.37 13.31
N TRP A 44 18.74 21.25 14.15
CA TRP A 44 17.32 21.21 14.52
C TRP A 44 16.40 21.45 13.33
N VAL A 45 16.76 22.40 12.46
CA VAL A 45 15.99 22.72 11.25
C VAL A 45 15.93 21.50 10.32
N VAL A 46 17.07 20.84 10.11
CA VAL A 46 17.16 19.65 9.25
C VAL A 46 16.38 18.47 9.85
N VAL A 47 16.53 18.20 11.16
CA VAL A 47 15.84 17.09 11.84
C VAL A 47 14.33 17.28 11.79
N VAL A 48 13.82 18.47 12.12
CA VAL A 48 12.37 18.74 12.09
C VAL A 48 11.82 18.64 10.68
N SER A 49 12.53 19.20 9.69
CA SER A 49 12.12 19.12 8.28
C SER A 49 12.08 17.67 7.79
N TYR A 50 13.09 16.87 8.13
CA TYR A 50 13.12 15.45 7.82
C TYR A 50 11.96 14.70 8.47
N LEU A 51 11.69 14.96 9.75
CA LEU A 51 10.61 14.31 10.49
C LEU A 51 9.24 14.63 9.88
N LEU A 52 9.00 15.87 9.48
CA LEU A 52 7.77 16.27 8.79
C LEU A 52 7.63 15.58 7.43
N GLY A 53 8.70 15.54 6.64
CA GLY A 53 8.73 14.83 5.36
C GLY A 53 8.51 13.32 5.51
N PHE A 54 9.10 12.73 6.55
CA PHE A 54 8.93 11.32 6.88
C PHE A 54 7.49 11.03 7.31
N LEU A 55 6.94 11.82 8.23
CA LEU A 55 5.59 11.62 8.76
C LEU A 55 4.53 11.75 7.67
N THR A 56 4.66 12.75 6.80
CA THR A 56 3.77 12.93 5.64
C THR A 56 3.86 11.76 4.66
N SER A 57 5.08 11.32 4.32
CA SER A 57 5.29 10.16 3.45
C SER A 57 4.74 8.87 4.06
N PHE A 58 4.96 8.67 5.36
CA PHE A 58 4.47 7.52 6.12
C PHE A 58 2.95 7.48 6.14
N LEU A 59 2.28 8.61 6.39
CA LEU A 59 0.82 8.71 6.35
C LEU A 59 0.29 8.34 4.96
N VAL A 60 0.86 8.91 3.89
CA VAL A 60 0.45 8.59 2.51
C VAL A 60 0.64 7.10 2.19
N ALA A 61 1.76 6.51 2.60
CA ALA A 61 2.03 5.08 2.42
C ALA A 61 1.02 4.22 3.20
N ALA A 62 0.76 4.56 4.47
CA ALA A 62 -0.20 3.86 5.31
C ALA A 62 -1.63 3.90 4.72
N PHE A 63 -2.08 5.07 4.22
CA PHE A 63 -3.39 5.19 3.56
C PHE A 63 -3.47 4.35 2.28
N ARG A 64 -2.40 4.33 1.48
CA ARG A 64 -2.32 3.48 0.27
C ARG A 64 -2.43 2.01 0.63
N GLU A 65 -1.68 1.57 1.63
CA GLU A 65 -1.66 0.18 2.08
C GLU A 65 -3.02 -0.28 2.60
N PHE A 66 -3.68 0.59 3.38
CA PHE A 66 -5.01 0.32 3.91
C PHE A 66 -6.06 0.21 2.80
N ARG A 67 -5.99 1.08 1.78
CA ARG A 67 -6.86 0.99 0.60
C ARG A 67 -6.62 -0.31 -0.17
N LEU A 68 -5.36 -0.70 -0.33
CA LEU A 68 -4.97 -1.93 -1.03
C LEU A 68 -5.51 -3.17 -0.30
N HIS A 69 -5.37 -3.22 1.02
CA HIS A 69 -5.92 -4.29 1.85
C HIS A 69 -7.45 -4.39 1.76
N ARG A 70 -8.15 -3.26 1.74
CA ARG A 70 -9.61 -3.23 1.55
C ARG A 70 -10.02 -3.76 0.19
N GLN A 71 -9.33 -3.36 -0.88
CA GLN A 71 -9.57 -3.87 -2.23
C GLN A 71 -9.32 -5.38 -2.28
N HIS A 72 -8.20 -5.85 -1.75
CA HIS A 72 -7.86 -7.28 -1.75
C HIS A 72 -8.93 -8.13 -1.02
N ARG A 73 -9.45 -7.65 0.11
CA ARG A 73 -10.56 -8.31 0.82
C ARG A 73 -11.86 -8.31 0.00
N GLY A 74 -12.15 -7.23 -0.71
CA GLY A 74 -13.30 -7.13 -1.60
C GLY A 74 -13.22 -8.11 -2.77
N LEU A 75 -12.10 -8.10 -3.50
CA LEU A 75 -11.87 -9.02 -4.62
C LEU A 75 -11.92 -10.48 -4.18
N ARG A 76 -11.35 -10.83 -3.01
CA ARG A 76 -11.40 -12.20 -2.49
C ARG A 76 -12.83 -12.67 -2.20
N LYS A 77 -13.68 -11.80 -1.67
CA LYS A 77 -15.11 -12.11 -1.46
C LYS A 77 -15.87 -12.30 -2.77
N GLU A 78 -15.55 -11.49 -3.79
CA GLU A 78 -16.18 -11.62 -5.12
C GLU A 78 -15.80 -12.94 -5.80
N ILE A 79 -14.52 -13.35 -5.68
CA ILE A 79 -14.06 -14.66 -6.16
C ILE A 79 -14.83 -15.78 -5.44
N GLU A 80 -14.89 -15.75 -4.10
CA GLU A 80 -15.61 -16.77 -3.33
C GLU A 80 -17.12 -16.83 -3.68
N ALA A 81 -17.75 -15.69 -4.01
CA ALA A 81 -19.14 -15.66 -4.43
C ALA A 81 -19.34 -16.27 -5.82
N LYS A 82 -18.50 -15.91 -6.79
CA LYS A 82 -18.54 -16.47 -8.15
C LYS A 82 -18.27 -17.98 -8.17
N ASP A 83 -17.33 -18.45 -7.33
CA ASP A 83 -17.04 -19.87 -7.20
C ASP A 83 -18.26 -20.66 -6.65
N ARG A 84 -19.03 -20.06 -5.73
CA ARG A 84 -20.29 -20.65 -5.24
C ARG A 84 -21.36 -20.70 -6.32
N GLU A 85 -21.55 -19.63 -7.09
CA GLU A 85 -22.51 -19.60 -8.20
C GLU A 85 -22.19 -20.68 -9.24
N ILE A 86 -20.90 -20.84 -9.60
CA ILE A 86 -20.47 -21.91 -10.50
C ILE A 86 -20.75 -23.30 -9.90
N ALA A 87 -20.50 -23.49 -8.60
CA ALA A 87 -20.77 -24.75 -7.93
C ALA A 87 -22.27 -25.09 -7.91
N GLU A 88 -23.14 -24.11 -7.64
CA GLU A 88 -24.60 -24.27 -7.69
C GLU A 88 -25.09 -24.59 -9.10
N LEU A 89 -24.58 -23.89 -10.11
CA LEU A 89 -24.92 -24.15 -11.52
C LEU A 89 -24.48 -25.56 -11.96
N ARG A 90 -23.41 -26.11 -11.38
CA ARG A 90 -22.94 -27.48 -11.65
C ARG A 90 -23.75 -28.56 -10.94
N THR A 91 -24.42 -28.23 -9.84
CA THR A 91 -25.27 -29.17 -9.09
C THR A 91 -26.74 -29.09 -9.49
N LEU A 92 -27.12 -28.11 -10.32
CA LEU A 92 -28.43 -28.10 -10.95
C LEU A 92 -28.60 -29.38 -11.80
N PRO A 93 -29.61 -30.21 -11.53
CA PRO A 93 -29.89 -31.36 -12.37
C PRO A 93 -30.17 -30.84 -13.78
N LEU A 94 -29.51 -31.40 -14.79
CA LEU A 94 -29.77 -31.15 -16.21
C LEU A 94 -31.20 -31.57 -16.52
N ARG A 95 -32.15 -30.70 -16.18
CA ARG A 95 -33.54 -30.83 -16.55
C ARG A 95 -33.60 -30.43 -18.01
N ASN A 96 -33.88 -31.42 -18.86
CA ASN A 96 -34.09 -31.38 -20.31
C ASN A 96 -32.96 -32.02 -21.13
N SER A 97 -32.93 -33.36 -21.15
CA SER A 97 -32.77 -34.15 -22.39
C SER A 97 -33.11 -35.64 -22.18
N THR A 98 -34.11 -35.94 -21.34
CA THR A 98 -34.86 -37.19 -21.47
C THR A 98 -36.21 -36.82 -22.05
N GLY A 99 -36.28 -36.84 -23.39
CA GLY A 99 -37.51 -37.16 -24.07
C GLY A 99 -37.86 -38.60 -23.71
N ASP A 100 -38.44 -38.79 -22.54
CA ASP A 100 -39.05 -40.03 -22.14
C ASP A 100 -40.54 -39.75 -22.03
N LYS A 101 -41.24 -40.04 -23.13
CA LYS A 101 -42.70 -40.16 -23.16
C LYS A 101 -42.99 -41.64 -23.38
N PRO A 102 -43.94 -42.18 -22.62
CA PRO A 102 -44.00 -43.59 -22.23
C PRO A 102 -44.38 -44.50 -23.38
N GLU A 103 -43.79 -45.69 -23.37
CA GLU A 103 -44.20 -46.89 -24.08
C GLU A 103 -45.68 -47.18 -23.75
N THR A 104 -46.57 -46.91 -24.70
CA THR A 104 -47.93 -47.45 -24.70
C THR A 104 -47.90 -48.76 -25.46
N ASP A 105 -47.63 -49.84 -24.75
CA ASP A 105 -48.10 -51.18 -25.10
C ASP A 105 -49.45 -51.37 -24.41
N ASP A 106 -50.52 -51.42 -25.20
CA ASP A 106 -51.73 -52.16 -24.86
C ASP A 106 -52.33 -52.66 -26.19
N ASP A 107 -52.01 -53.92 -26.48
CA ASP A 107 -52.70 -54.78 -27.44
C ASP A 107 -54.10 -55.13 -26.91
N ALA A 108 -55.17 -54.83 -27.67
CA ALA A 108 -56.41 -55.61 -27.80
C ALA A 108 -57.33 -55.07 -28.91
#